data_AF-A0A2E5SWK8-F1
#
_entry.id   AF-A0A2E5SWK8-F1
#
_cell.length_a   1.000
_cell.length_b   1.000
_cell.length_c   1.000
_cell.angle_alpha   90.00
_cell.angle_beta   90.00
_cell.angle_gamma   90.00
#
_symmetry.space_group_name_H-M   'P 1'
#
loop_
_entity.id
_entity.type
_entity.pdbx_description
1 polymer ?
#
loop_
_entity_poly.entity_id
_entity_poly.type
_entity_poly.pdbx_seq_one_letter_code
_entity_poly.pdbx_strand_id
1 'polypeptide(L)'
;MNSNYPSGVTLNEQTIEGYATENYHSRSVMPRIALVCTNASVKPNADLFTEALKTLTAYVNEIAYIATNVDIPDHISYPPKGGFFFDTECQESRYLWRWITMAAPDLVIEIKSGLQNTVEISGLESKIDFTKIGTPLEKPGSLIQSLASGDGQTPGKIPGMTITSSISDIKDSLTKIVEHILDKGIERSLAGQELAKRAERSPLEVACILGNTYGFKLDEPINYIQGVAISGRLRLKKLDSSYKDPSANISDLVSFLKTEDGYEGNDGAGPNIAGMCWADELGQDTGDDSWNDLLVKAANTYEKVPRGRSPNPCHPDFGCEDMFYIATMLGRAFNFTGDTEYIESYVNFLLETKTQQPNGLFWHCRSTPYFWGRGNGFAALAFAEGLEYLPEHHPERDKLIEMHEKHMNAMRSHQLPNGMWTQLLDFPGTYQELSATCMTGYALAKGIRKGWLPKTLLESVHLAWEGCSKRISNKADLVDVCTGTGFQAKKSDYLYRAAEYGYDDRGGSMAIWFATEMELLNRHLNTK
;
A
#
# COMPACT_ATOMS: atom_id res chain seq x y z
N MET A 1 -13.16 25.06 -1.92
CA MET A 1 -11.87 24.35 -1.84
C MET A 1 -11.96 23.18 -2.81
N ASN A 2 -10.88 22.84 -3.51
CA ASN A 2 -10.88 21.64 -4.35
C ASN A 2 -10.53 20.43 -3.49
N SER A 3 -11.19 19.31 -3.72
CA SER A 3 -10.82 18.02 -3.13
C SER A 3 -9.35 17.71 -3.47
N ASN A 4 -8.55 17.38 -2.46
CA ASN A 4 -7.13 17.06 -2.60
C ASN A 4 -6.73 15.77 -1.86
N TYR A 5 -7.68 15.14 -1.16
CA TYR A 5 -7.45 13.89 -0.45
C TYR A 5 -8.74 13.05 -0.42
N PRO A 6 -9.09 12.39 -1.55
CA PRO A 6 -10.30 11.57 -1.64
C PRO A 6 -10.43 10.58 -0.48
N SER A 7 -11.65 10.42 0.03
CA SER A 7 -11.93 9.61 1.21
C SER A 7 -12.51 8.23 0.89
N GLY A 8 -12.95 8.00 -0.35
CA GLY A 8 -13.46 6.71 -0.77
C GLY A 8 -14.17 6.66 -2.11
N VAL A 9 -14.96 5.61 -2.31
CA VAL A 9 -15.84 5.41 -3.47
C VAL A 9 -17.27 5.11 -3.00
N THR A 10 -18.26 5.76 -3.60
CA THR A 10 -19.69 5.52 -3.34
C THR A 10 -20.20 4.28 -4.06
N LEU A 11 -21.31 3.67 -3.61
CA LEU A 11 -21.90 2.48 -4.25
C LEU A 11 -22.16 2.65 -5.77
N ASN A 12 -22.36 3.89 -6.22
CA ASN A 12 -22.51 4.26 -7.63
C ASN A 12 -21.17 4.52 -8.36
N GLU A 13 -20.06 4.03 -7.81
CA GLU A 13 -18.70 4.15 -8.34
C GLU A 13 -18.27 5.60 -8.57
N GLN A 14 -18.67 6.53 -7.69
CA GLN A 14 -18.19 7.91 -7.68
C GLN A 14 -17.15 8.12 -6.59
N THR A 15 -16.15 8.96 -6.84
CA THR A 15 -15.18 9.34 -5.79
C THR A 15 -15.88 10.17 -4.72
N ILE A 16 -15.68 9.81 -3.45
CA ILE A 16 -16.07 10.63 -2.30
C ILE A 16 -14.99 11.69 -2.11
N GLU A 17 -15.41 12.96 -2.17
CA GLU A 17 -14.49 14.08 -1.98
C GLU A 17 -13.96 14.13 -0.55
N GLY A 18 -12.67 14.44 -0.44
CA GLY A 18 -12.04 14.67 0.84
C GLY A 18 -11.00 15.78 0.74
N TYR A 19 -10.81 16.43 1.87
CA TYR A 19 -10.01 17.63 2.01
C TYR A 19 -8.95 17.37 3.07
N ALA A 20 -7.73 17.84 2.83
CA ALA A 20 -6.64 17.80 3.79
C ALA A 20 -5.85 19.11 3.75
N THR A 21 -5.47 19.61 4.91
CA THR A 21 -4.42 20.64 5.02
C THR A 21 -3.07 20.05 4.62
N GLU A 22 -2.19 20.85 3.99
CA GLU A 22 -0.85 20.42 3.57
C GLU A 22 -0.05 19.80 4.73
N ASN A 23 -0.20 20.35 5.94
CA ASN A 23 0.55 19.92 7.12
C ASN A 23 0.00 18.66 7.78
N TYR A 24 -1.16 18.10 7.37
CA TYR A 24 -1.78 16.98 8.07
C TYR A 24 -0.89 15.73 8.11
N HIS A 25 -0.30 15.38 6.97
CA HIS A 25 0.58 14.23 6.83
C HIS A 25 2.06 14.56 7.12
N SER A 26 2.36 15.82 7.43
CA SER A 26 3.70 16.24 7.82
C SER A 26 4.06 15.77 9.24
N ARG A 27 5.33 15.93 9.63
CA ARG A 27 5.80 15.71 11.00
C ARG A 27 5.46 16.84 11.97
N SER A 28 4.58 17.76 11.59
CA SER A 28 4.09 18.84 12.45
C SER A 28 3.52 18.31 13.77
N VAL A 29 3.73 19.06 14.84
CA VAL A 29 3.16 18.81 16.17
C VAL A 29 1.75 19.39 16.33
N MET A 30 1.20 20.04 15.29
CA MET A 30 -0.15 20.61 15.31
C MET A 30 -1.20 19.56 15.68
N PRO A 31 -2.24 19.95 16.45
CA PRO A 31 -3.43 19.15 16.64
C PRO A 31 -4.00 18.70 15.28
N ARG A 32 -4.32 17.41 15.17
CA ARG A 32 -4.91 16.82 13.97
C ARG A 32 -6.39 16.55 14.20
N ILE A 33 -7.25 17.21 13.45
CA ILE A 33 -8.70 17.07 13.56
C ILE A 33 -9.25 16.39 12.30
N ALA A 34 -10.18 15.46 12.46
CA ALA A 34 -11.00 14.99 11.34
C ALA A 34 -12.41 15.56 11.47
N LEU A 35 -12.90 16.25 10.44
CA LEU A 35 -14.27 16.74 10.35
C LEU A 35 -15.07 15.83 9.43
N VAL A 36 -16.15 15.26 9.96
CA VAL A 36 -17.01 14.34 9.20
C VAL A 36 -18.44 14.85 9.26
N CYS A 37 -19.10 14.96 8.12
CA CYS A 37 -20.54 15.09 8.07
C CYS A 37 -21.13 13.79 7.52
N THR A 38 -22.11 13.22 8.24
CA THR A 38 -22.88 12.06 7.80
C THR A 38 -24.25 12.50 7.29
N ASN A 39 -24.88 11.72 6.39
CA ASN A 39 -26.14 12.06 5.72
C ASN A 39 -26.08 13.35 4.86
N ALA A 40 -25.01 13.49 4.07
CA ALA A 40 -24.71 14.61 3.17
C ALA A 40 -25.85 15.04 2.22
N SER A 41 -26.57 14.08 1.67
CA SER A 41 -27.66 14.21 0.69
C SER A 41 -28.84 15.03 1.20
N VAL A 42 -28.94 15.19 2.53
CA VAL A 42 -29.87 16.11 3.16
C VAL A 42 -29.28 17.53 3.06
N LYS A 43 -29.83 18.38 2.19
CA LYS A 43 -29.29 19.72 1.88
C LYS A 43 -28.79 20.54 3.11
N PRO A 44 -29.52 20.63 4.23
CA PRO A 44 -29.01 21.25 5.45
C PRO A 44 -27.64 20.76 5.93
N ASN A 45 -27.34 19.47 5.81
CA ASN A 45 -26.06 18.87 6.19
C ASN A 45 -24.92 19.29 5.24
N ALA A 46 -25.17 19.42 3.93
CA ALA A 46 -24.18 19.89 2.98
C ALA A 46 -23.78 21.36 3.24
N ASP A 47 -24.77 22.21 3.52
CA ASP A 47 -24.54 23.61 3.89
C ASP A 47 -23.81 23.72 5.24
N LEU A 48 -24.19 22.87 6.22
CA LEU A 48 -23.53 22.76 7.52
C LEU A 48 -22.05 22.37 7.38
N PHE A 49 -21.74 21.35 6.57
CA PHE A 49 -20.37 20.91 6.30
C PHE A 49 -19.53 22.01 5.66
N THR A 50 -20.11 22.75 4.71
CA THR A 50 -19.43 23.86 4.05
C THR A 50 -19.05 24.95 5.05
N GLU A 51 -19.94 25.31 5.97
CA GLU A 51 -19.66 26.32 6.99
C GLU A 51 -18.66 25.82 8.05
N ALA A 52 -18.78 24.55 8.45
CA ALA A 52 -17.84 23.91 9.36
C ALA A 52 -16.42 23.85 8.78
N LEU A 53 -16.29 23.48 7.50
CA LEU A 53 -15.01 23.41 6.81
C LEU A 53 -14.37 24.80 6.69
N LYS A 54 -15.14 25.84 6.36
CA LYS A 54 -14.66 27.23 6.37
C LYS A 54 -14.14 27.64 7.76
N THR A 55 -14.85 27.23 8.81
CA THR A 55 -14.46 27.52 10.19
C THR A 55 -13.10 26.90 10.52
N LEU A 56 -12.88 25.61 10.22
CA LEU A 56 -11.57 24.97 10.42
C LEU A 56 -10.47 25.59 9.54
N THR A 57 -10.82 26.02 8.32
CA THR A 57 -9.86 26.66 7.39
C THR A 57 -9.32 27.97 7.94
N ALA A 58 -10.09 28.67 8.77
CA ALA A 58 -9.62 29.89 9.44
C ALA A 58 -8.48 29.62 10.44
N TYR A 59 -8.27 28.36 10.84
CA TYR A 59 -7.24 27.90 11.78
C TYR A 59 -6.15 27.04 11.12
N VAL A 60 -5.97 27.11 9.79
CA VAL A 60 -5.02 26.26 9.06
C VAL A 60 -3.55 26.42 9.48
N ASN A 61 -3.22 27.50 10.20
CA ASN A 61 -1.87 27.74 10.71
C ASN A 61 -1.66 27.18 12.13
N GLU A 62 -2.75 26.80 12.81
CA GLU A 62 -2.77 26.40 14.22
C GLU A 62 -3.14 24.92 14.38
N ILE A 63 -3.98 24.40 13.47
CA ILE A 63 -4.40 23.01 13.42
C ILE A 63 -4.18 22.42 12.02
N ALA A 64 -3.94 21.12 11.99
CA ALA A 64 -4.03 20.32 10.77
C ALA A 64 -5.39 19.63 10.74
N TYR A 65 -6.04 19.55 9.58
CA TYR A 65 -7.28 18.79 9.46
C TYR A 65 -7.38 17.95 8.18
N ILE A 66 -8.19 16.91 8.29
CA ILE A 66 -8.86 16.26 7.17
C ILE A 66 -10.36 16.43 7.29
N ALA A 67 -11.08 16.50 6.17
CA ALA A 67 -12.53 16.63 6.19
C ALA A 67 -13.19 15.86 5.05
N THR A 68 -14.36 15.30 5.29
CA THR A 68 -15.18 14.63 4.27
C THR A 68 -16.65 14.75 4.62
N ASN A 69 -17.49 14.76 3.59
CA ASN A 69 -18.94 14.65 3.72
C ASN A 69 -19.40 13.40 3.00
N VAL A 70 -20.24 12.60 3.64
CA VAL A 70 -20.58 11.27 3.12
C VAL A 70 -21.99 10.85 3.53
N ASP A 71 -22.68 10.14 2.64
CA ASP A 71 -24.01 9.59 2.88
C ASP A 71 -23.91 8.19 3.50
N ILE A 72 -24.27 8.08 4.78
CA ILE A 72 -24.26 6.82 5.53
C ILE A 72 -25.60 6.71 6.26
N PRO A 73 -26.44 5.71 5.93
CA PRO A 73 -27.71 5.50 6.61
C PRO A 73 -27.58 5.31 8.12
N ASP A 74 -28.55 5.82 8.88
CA ASP A 74 -28.51 5.84 10.36
C ASP A 74 -28.47 4.44 11.02
N HIS A 75 -28.89 3.39 10.30
CA HIS A 75 -28.87 2.01 10.80
C HIS A 75 -27.49 1.35 10.64
N ILE A 76 -26.58 1.94 9.86
CA ILE A 76 -25.22 1.42 9.72
C ILE A 76 -24.46 1.63 11.03
N SER A 77 -23.90 0.52 11.52
CA SER A 77 -23.15 0.49 12.79
C SER A 77 -21.65 0.34 12.56
N TYR A 78 -20.87 0.91 13.46
CA TYR A 78 -19.42 0.79 13.53
C TYR A 78 -18.99 -0.13 14.70
N PRO A 79 -17.77 -0.69 14.64
CA PRO A 79 -16.92 -0.81 13.44
C PRO A 79 -17.63 -1.66 12.35
N PRO A 80 -17.36 -1.44 11.05
CA PRO A 80 -17.97 -2.24 10.00
C PRO A 80 -17.58 -3.72 10.16
N LYS A 81 -18.52 -4.63 9.88
CA LYS A 81 -18.29 -6.08 9.97
C LYS A 81 -18.04 -6.69 8.57
N GLY A 82 -17.07 -7.59 8.45
CA GLY A 82 -16.73 -8.27 7.19
C GLY A 82 -16.21 -7.34 6.09
N GLY A 83 -15.98 -7.88 4.88
CA GLY A 83 -15.64 -7.22 3.59
C GLY A 83 -15.10 -5.77 3.64
N PHE A 84 -13.80 -5.53 3.42
CA PHE A 84 -13.18 -4.25 3.81
C PHE A 84 -13.61 -2.98 3.09
N PHE A 85 -14.01 -3.06 1.83
CA PHE A 85 -14.40 -1.86 1.08
C PHE A 85 -15.67 -2.07 0.30
N PHE A 86 -15.82 -3.21 -0.38
CA PHE A 86 -17.09 -3.52 -1.00
C PHE A 86 -18.14 -3.90 0.05
N ASP A 87 -19.24 -3.17 0.02
CA ASP A 87 -20.48 -3.49 0.70
C ASP A 87 -21.63 -3.33 -0.27
N THR A 88 -22.59 -4.25 -0.24
CA THR A 88 -23.79 -4.11 -1.08
C THR A 88 -24.79 -3.09 -0.53
N GLU A 89 -24.67 -2.70 0.74
CA GLU A 89 -25.58 -1.77 1.39
C GLU A 89 -24.99 -0.36 1.55
N CYS A 90 -23.77 -0.24 2.10
CA CYS A 90 -23.10 1.04 2.32
C CYS A 90 -21.56 0.90 2.33
N GLN A 91 -20.93 0.94 1.17
CA GLN A 91 -19.46 0.89 1.08
C GLN A 91 -18.78 2.16 1.60
N GLU A 92 -19.48 3.28 1.54
CA GLU A 92 -19.07 4.58 2.06
C GLU A 92 -18.64 4.49 3.53
N SER A 93 -19.38 3.73 4.34
CA SER A 93 -19.07 3.52 5.76
C SER A 93 -17.73 2.83 5.98
N ARG A 94 -17.37 1.90 5.09
CA ARG A 94 -16.14 1.12 5.14
C ARG A 94 -14.93 1.97 4.78
N TYR A 95 -15.08 2.76 3.70
CA TYR A 95 -14.11 3.77 3.31
C TYR A 95 -13.88 4.81 4.41
N LEU A 96 -14.96 5.38 4.97
CA LEU A 96 -14.86 6.36 6.04
C LEU A 96 -14.12 5.79 7.26
N TRP A 97 -14.46 4.58 7.69
CA TRP A 97 -13.80 3.91 8.82
C TRP A 97 -12.31 3.76 8.59
N ARG A 98 -11.90 3.20 7.43
CA ARG A 98 -10.48 3.01 7.12
C ARG A 98 -9.75 4.34 6.98
N TRP A 99 -10.38 5.33 6.33
CA TRP A 99 -9.81 6.65 6.12
C TRP A 99 -9.49 7.35 7.45
N ILE A 100 -10.42 7.34 8.41
CA ILE A 100 -10.20 7.91 9.75
C ILE A 100 -9.16 7.11 10.55
N THR A 101 -9.28 5.79 10.59
CA THR A 101 -8.44 4.95 11.46
C THR A 101 -6.97 4.94 11.01
N MET A 102 -6.70 5.03 9.70
CA MET A 102 -5.34 5.13 9.18
C MET A 102 -4.81 6.56 9.11
N ALA A 103 -5.67 7.59 9.08
CA ALA A 103 -5.26 8.97 9.27
C ALA A 103 -4.92 9.26 10.75
N ALA A 104 -5.59 8.56 11.67
CA ALA A 104 -5.41 8.63 13.12
C ALA A 104 -5.35 10.06 13.68
N PRO A 105 -6.42 10.87 13.49
CA PRO A 105 -6.50 12.21 14.07
C PRO A 105 -6.43 12.15 15.60
N ASP A 106 -6.14 13.30 16.21
CA ASP A 106 -6.19 13.49 17.66
C ASP A 106 -7.64 13.65 18.14
N LEU A 107 -8.53 14.12 17.27
CA LEU A 107 -9.95 14.27 17.52
C LEU A 107 -10.76 14.06 16.24
N VAL A 108 -11.86 13.32 16.35
CA VAL A 108 -12.88 13.24 15.29
C VAL A 108 -14.10 14.06 15.69
N ILE A 109 -14.52 14.97 14.82
CA ILE A 109 -15.73 15.77 14.99
C ILE A 109 -16.73 15.33 13.94
N GLU A 110 -17.79 14.64 14.36
CA GLU A 110 -18.95 14.34 13.53
C GLU A 110 -19.96 15.49 13.67
N ILE A 111 -20.39 16.11 12.57
CA ILE A 111 -21.41 17.16 12.57
C ILE A 111 -22.74 16.63 12.02
N LYS A 112 -23.85 17.08 12.63
CA LYS A 112 -25.23 16.75 12.23
C LYS A 112 -26.10 17.99 12.28
N SER A 113 -26.97 18.17 11.28
CA SER A 113 -27.97 19.23 11.33
C SER A 113 -29.01 18.93 12.41
N GLY A 114 -29.31 19.92 13.25
CA GLY A 114 -30.39 19.85 14.21
C GLY A 114 -30.81 21.22 14.73
N LEU A 115 -31.98 21.26 15.38
CA LEU A 115 -32.55 22.50 15.93
C LEU A 115 -31.93 22.91 17.27
N GLN A 116 -31.37 21.96 18.01
CA GLN A 116 -30.70 22.20 19.28
C GLN A 116 -29.20 22.06 19.08
N ASN A 117 -28.45 23.03 19.61
CA ASN A 117 -27.00 22.98 19.62
C ASN A 117 -26.53 22.09 20.78
N THR A 118 -26.07 20.88 20.48
CA THR A 118 -25.56 19.92 21.46
C THR A 118 -24.16 19.43 21.07
N VAL A 119 -23.35 19.11 22.08
CA VAL A 119 -22.04 18.48 21.92
C VAL A 119 -21.99 17.25 22.80
N GLU A 120 -21.83 16.09 22.19
CA GLU A 120 -21.69 14.81 22.86
C GLU A 120 -20.27 14.28 22.63
N ILE A 121 -19.58 13.81 23.66
CA ILE A 121 -18.16 13.43 23.61
C ILE A 121 -17.98 11.94 23.91
N SER A 122 -16.97 11.32 23.29
CA SER A 122 -16.53 9.97 23.65
C SER A 122 -15.01 9.83 23.65
N GLY A 123 -14.46 9.15 24.65
CA GLY A 123 -13.00 9.00 24.85
C GLY A 123 -12.32 10.24 25.43
N LEU A 124 -13.10 11.22 25.92
CA LEU A 124 -12.65 12.48 26.51
C LEU A 124 -13.21 12.69 27.94
N GLU A 125 -14.03 11.77 28.44
CA GLU A 125 -14.78 11.91 29.70
C GLU A 125 -13.87 11.95 30.92
N SER A 126 -12.70 11.31 30.85
CA SER A 126 -11.66 11.38 31.88
C SER A 126 -10.92 12.73 31.90
N LYS A 127 -11.14 13.61 30.91
CA LYS A 127 -10.50 14.92 30.78
C LYS A 127 -11.46 16.03 31.23
N ILE A 128 -11.28 16.51 32.46
CA ILE A 128 -12.15 17.50 33.15
C ILE A 128 -12.45 18.76 32.31
N ASP A 129 -11.54 19.17 31.42
CA ASP A 129 -11.75 20.36 30.62
C ASP A 129 -12.73 20.14 29.45
N PHE A 130 -12.78 18.94 28.87
CA PHE A 130 -13.73 18.61 27.80
C PHE A 130 -15.15 18.34 28.32
N THR A 131 -15.30 17.91 29.58
CA THR A 131 -16.63 17.74 30.21
C THR A 131 -17.35 19.07 30.46
N LYS A 132 -16.64 20.21 30.34
CA LYS A 132 -17.23 21.56 30.33
C LYS A 132 -17.80 21.96 28.97
N ILE A 133 -17.41 21.25 27.89
CA ILE A 133 -17.83 21.53 26.52
C ILE A 133 -19.04 20.67 26.13
N GLY A 134 -19.02 19.38 26.49
CA GLY A 134 -20.04 18.43 26.06
C GLY A 134 -20.34 17.36 27.10
N THR A 135 -21.42 16.63 26.85
CA THR A 135 -21.89 15.52 27.70
C THR A 135 -21.41 14.17 27.16
N PRO A 136 -21.28 13.12 27.97
CA PRO A 136 -20.93 11.78 27.47
C PRO A 136 -21.90 11.28 26.40
N LEU A 137 -21.37 10.67 25.34
CA LEU A 137 -22.14 10.03 24.26
C LEU A 137 -22.41 8.55 24.62
N GLU A 138 -23.68 8.19 24.77
CA GLU A 138 -24.14 6.83 25.04
C GLU A 138 -24.88 6.23 23.83
N LYS A 139 -24.16 5.98 22.73
CA LYS A 139 -24.74 5.43 21.50
C LYS A 139 -23.91 4.27 20.90
N PRO A 140 -24.10 3.03 21.38
CA PRO A 140 -23.40 1.85 20.87
C PRO A 140 -23.57 1.70 19.36
N GLY A 141 -22.47 1.40 18.67
CA GLY A 141 -22.45 1.29 17.21
C GLY A 141 -22.35 2.62 16.46
N SER A 142 -22.38 3.77 17.14
CA SER A 142 -22.06 5.05 16.49
C SER A 142 -20.58 5.13 16.09
N LEU A 143 -20.28 5.94 15.06
CA LEU A 143 -18.91 6.19 14.60
C LEU A 143 -18.01 6.66 15.75
N ILE A 144 -18.41 7.73 16.44
CA ILE A 144 -17.61 8.36 17.49
C ILE A 144 -17.35 7.41 18.66
N GLN A 145 -18.37 6.69 19.15
CA GLN A 145 -18.17 5.78 20.29
C GLN A 145 -17.31 4.57 19.90
N SER A 146 -17.45 4.05 18.68
CA SER A 146 -16.66 2.90 18.20
C SER A 146 -15.18 3.25 17.98
N LEU A 147 -14.90 4.47 17.53
CA LEU A 147 -13.53 4.99 17.43
C LEU A 147 -12.91 5.17 18.82
N ALA A 148 -13.69 5.69 19.78
CA ALA A 148 -13.24 5.93 21.15
C ALA A 148 -13.02 4.63 21.95
N SER A 149 -13.81 3.59 21.70
CA SER A 149 -13.59 2.26 22.28
C SER A 149 -12.36 1.58 21.72
N GLY A 150 -12.00 1.89 20.46
CA GLY A 150 -10.92 1.23 19.72
C GLY A 150 -11.34 -0.15 19.22
N ASP A 151 -12.64 -0.38 19.03
CA ASP A 151 -13.16 -1.66 18.55
C ASP A 151 -12.85 -1.86 17.06
N GLY A 152 -12.68 -3.11 16.65
CA GLY A 152 -12.44 -3.48 15.26
C GLY A 152 -10.97 -3.31 14.83
N GLN A 153 -10.76 -3.18 13.52
CA GLN A 153 -9.42 -3.13 12.94
C GLN A 153 -8.88 -1.71 12.89
N THR A 154 -8.46 -1.21 14.05
CA THR A 154 -7.87 0.11 14.23
C THR A 154 -6.50 0.01 14.90
N PRO A 155 -5.54 0.90 14.60
CA PRO A 155 -4.27 0.98 15.33
C PRO A 155 -4.45 1.33 16.82
N GLY A 156 -5.57 1.93 17.19
CA GLY A 156 -5.86 2.28 18.58
C GLY A 156 -7.13 3.11 18.74
N LYS A 157 -7.35 3.61 19.96
CA LYS A 157 -8.49 4.48 20.30
C LYS A 157 -8.29 5.87 19.71
N ILE A 158 -9.36 6.43 19.17
CA ILE A 158 -9.43 7.79 18.65
C ILE A 158 -10.60 8.50 19.34
N PRO A 159 -10.35 9.52 20.17
CA PRO A 159 -11.44 10.24 20.82
C PRO A 159 -12.21 11.07 19.80
N GLY A 160 -13.45 11.39 20.13
CA GLY A 160 -14.28 12.17 19.23
C GLY A 160 -15.46 12.83 19.91
N MET A 161 -16.21 13.59 19.11
CA MET A 161 -17.43 14.25 19.50
C MET A 161 -18.42 14.30 18.36
N THR A 162 -19.71 14.31 18.69
CA THR A 162 -20.80 14.60 17.77
C THR A 162 -21.35 15.99 18.12
N ILE A 163 -21.39 16.88 17.14
CA ILE A 163 -22.00 18.20 17.24
C ILE A 163 -23.31 18.16 16.46
N THR A 164 -24.43 18.30 17.16
CA THR A 164 -25.71 18.56 16.50
C THR A 164 -25.95 20.06 16.55
N SER A 165 -26.12 20.72 15.40
CA SER A 165 -26.23 22.18 15.35
C SER A 165 -26.98 22.68 14.13
N SER A 166 -27.38 23.95 14.17
CA SER A 166 -27.89 24.67 13.02
C SER A 166 -26.74 25.27 12.20
N ILE A 167 -27.01 25.67 10.96
CA ILE A 167 -26.01 26.34 10.12
C ILE A 167 -25.57 27.69 10.73
N SER A 168 -26.46 28.39 11.45
CA SER A 168 -26.09 29.68 12.06
C SER A 168 -25.17 29.53 13.27
N ASP A 169 -25.21 28.37 13.94
CA ASP A 169 -24.55 28.20 15.23
C ASP A 169 -23.28 27.33 15.14
N ILE A 170 -23.10 26.56 14.05
CA ILE A 170 -21.97 25.63 13.90
C ILE A 170 -20.61 26.33 13.96
N LYS A 171 -20.53 27.55 13.42
CA LYS A 171 -19.30 28.36 13.44
C LYS A 171 -18.87 28.65 14.87
N ASP A 172 -19.79 29.12 15.71
CA ASP A 172 -19.50 29.48 17.09
C ASP A 172 -19.16 28.25 17.93
N SER A 173 -19.86 27.13 17.70
CA SER A 173 -19.58 25.86 18.38
C SER A 173 -18.19 25.32 18.04
N LEU A 174 -17.83 25.27 16.75
CA LEU A 174 -16.51 24.79 16.31
C LEU A 174 -15.40 25.75 16.75
N THR A 175 -15.62 27.06 16.67
CA THR A 175 -14.65 28.07 17.16
C THR A 175 -14.30 27.82 18.62
N LYS A 176 -15.30 27.66 19.49
CA LYS A 176 -15.09 27.36 20.91
C LYS A 176 -14.29 26.08 21.14
N ILE A 177 -14.58 25.03 20.36
CA ILE A 177 -13.87 23.74 20.46
C ILE A 177 -12.41 23.89 20.03
N VAL A 178 -12.15 24.54 18.89
CA VAL A 178 -10.79 24.73 18.38
C VAL A 178 -9.99 25.63 19.32
N GLU A 179 -10.53 26.75 19.76
CA GLU A 179 -9.87 27.64 20.73
C GLU A 179 -9.57 26.92 22.05
N HIS A 180 -10.48 26.05 22.51
CA HIS A 180 -10.22 25.24 23.69
C HIS A 180 -9.08 24.23 23.48
N ILE A 181 -9.03 23.57 22.33
CA ILE A 181 -7.92 22.67 21.97
C ILE A 181 -6.60 23.45 21.92
N LEU A 182 -6.59 24.68 21.42
CA LEU A 182 -5.40 25.52 21.35
C LEU A 182 -4.96 26.03 22.73
N ASP A 183 -5.90 26.33 23.63
CA ASP A 183 -5.61 26.81 25.00
C ASP A 183 -5.21 25.67 25.95
N LYS A 184 -5.96 24.56 25.96
CA LYS A 184 -5.74 23.44 26.89
C LYS A 184 -4.84 22.34 26.34
N GLY A 185 -4.65 22.32 25.03
CA GLY A 185 -3.95 21.24 24.33
C GLY A 185 -4.84 20.03 24.10
N ILE A 186 -4.43 19.22 23.12
CA ILE A 186 -4.95 17.87 22.92
C ILE A 186 -3.78 16.91 22.72
N GLU A 187 -3.85 15.76 23.37
CA GLU A 187 -2.86 14.72 23.20
C GLU A 187 -3.08 13.98 21.89
N ARG A 188 -2.00 13.46 21.30
CA ARG A 188 -2.11 12.52 20.19
C ARG A 188 -3.01 11.35 20.58
N SER A 189 -3.93 10.96 19.70
CA SER A 189 -4.77 9.77 19.94
C SER A 189 -3.91 8.51 20.10
N LEU A 190 -4.42 7.47 20.75
CA LEU A 190 -3.66 6.22 20.90
C LEU A 190 -3.35 5.58 19.54
N ALA A 191 -4.27 5.70 18.57
CA ALA A 191 -3.98 5.31 17.18
C ALA A 191 -2.85 6.16 16.58
N GLY A 192 -2.86 7.48 16.79
CA GLY A 192 -1.83 8.38 16.28
C GLY A 192 -0.45 8.08 16.88
N GLN A 193 -0.39 7.79 18.19
CA GLN A 193 0.83 7.36 18.87
C GLN A 193 1.34 6.03 18.33
N GLU A 194 0.47 5.05 18.12
CA GLU A 194 0.85 3.75 17.55
C GLU A 194 1.37 3.89 16.10
N LEU A 195 0.70 4.65 15.25
CA LEU A 195 1.16 4.87 13.88
C LEU A 195 2.46 5.67 13.82
N ALA A 196 2.66 6.64 14.73
CA ALA A 196 3.94 7.36 14.84
C ALA A 196 5.08 6.40 15.23
N LYS A 197 4.87 5.54 16.24
CA LYS A 197 5.86 4.51 16.62
C LYS A 197 6.20 3.59 15.45
N ARG A 198 5.20 3.14 14.69
CA ARG A 198 5.42 2.31 13.51
C ARG A 198 6.27 3.02 12.46
N ALA A 199 5.96 4.29 12.18
CA ALA A 199 6.69 5.11 11.20
C ALA A 199 8.15 5.38 11.58
N GLU A 200 8.48 5.40 12.87
CA GLU A 200 9.84 5.64 13.39
C GLU A 200 10.76 4.42 13.28
N ARG A 201 10.21 3.22 13.05
CA ARG A 201 11.01 2.00 12.91
C ARG A 201 11.95 2.08 11.72
N SER A 202 13.17 1.58 11.92
CA SER A 202 14.13 1.46 10.83
C SER A 202 13.66 0.43 9.79
N PRO A 203 14.09 0.54 8.51
CA PRO A 203 13.85 -0.51 7.53
C PRO A 203 14.36 -1.88 7.95
N LEU A 204 15.51 -1.93 8.62
CA LEU A 204 16.04 -3.18 9.14
C LEU A 204 15.14 -3.81 10.21
N GLU A 205 14.62 -3.02 11.15
CA GLU A 205 13.68 -3.50 12.17
C GLU A 205 12.41 -4.09 11.55
N VAL A 206 11.82 -3.38 10.58
CA VAL A 206 10.62 -3.85 9.87
C VAL A 206 10.94 -5.10 9.05
N ALA A 207 12.10 -5.17 8.39
CA ALA A 207 12.54 -6.37 7.69
C ALA A 207 12.67 -7.57 8.65
N CYS A 208 13.22 -7.38 9.85
CA CYS A 208 13.29 -8.42 10.88
C CYS A 208 11.92 -8.87 11.39
N ILE A 209 10.96 -7.95 11.57
CA ILE A 209 9.58 -8.31 11.91
C ILE A 209 8.98 -9.22 10.83
N LEU A 210 9.09 -8.80 9.56
CA LEU A 210 8.52 -9.55 8.43
C LEU A 210 9.24 -10.89 8.19
N GLY A 211 10.57 -10.91 8.27
CA GLY A 211 11.41 -12.09 8.04
C GLY A 211 11.29 -13.17 9.12
N ASN A 212 10.71 -12.83 10.28
CA ASN A 212 10.36 -13.81 11.32
C ASN A 212 8.92 -14.35 11.17
N THR A 213 8.14 -13.84 10.23
CA THR A 213 6.73 -14.22 10.06
C THR A 213 6.44 -14.85 8.70
N TYR A 214 6.95 -14.27 7.61
CA TYR A 214 6.63 -14.70 6.25
C TYR A 214 7.69 -15.64 5.65
N GLY A 215 7.30 -16.47 4.68
CA GLY A 215 8.23 -17.36 3.95
C GLY A 215 8.61 -18.64 4.69
N PHE A 216 7.81 -19.08 5.66
CA PHE A 216 7.97 -20.35 6.39
C PHE A 216 7.03 -21.46 5.91
N LYS A 217 6.11 -21.13 4.99
CA LYS A 217 5.08 -22.03 4.49
C LYS A 217 5.14 -22.12 2.98
N LEU A 218 4.97 -23.33 2.46
CA LEU A 218 4.81 -23.62 1.04
C LEU A 218 3.43 -24.22 0.82
N ASP A 219 2.44 -23.39 0.51
CA ASP A 219 1.15 -23.87 0.02
C ASP A 219 1.30 -24.32 -1.44
N GLU A 220 0.84 -25.53 -1.74
CA GLU A 220 0.85 -26.03 -3.12
C GLU A 220 -0.39 -25.54 -3.90
N PRO A 221 -0.22 -25.08 -5.16
CA PRO A 221 1.05 -24.98 -5.87
C PRO A 221 1.86 -23.76 -5.42
N ILE A 222 3.19 -23.93 -5.36
CA ILE A 222 4.12 -22.87 -4.94
C ILE A 222 4.11 -21.77 -5.98
N ASN A 223 3.95 -20.52 -5.53
CA ASN A 223 3.95 -19.35 -6.40
C ASN A 223 4.90 -18.25 -5.91
N TYR A 224 5.01 -17.19 -6.71
CA TYR A 224 5.91 -16.06 -6.52
C TYR A 224 5.80 -15.43 -5.14
N ILE A 225 4.62 -15.47 -4.50
CA ILE A 225 4.41 -14.86 -3.19
C ILE A 225 5.30 -15.54 -2.15
N GLN A 226 5.29 -16.88 -2.14
CA GLN A 226 6.13 -17.66 -1.24
C GLN A 226 7.60 -17.52 -1.63
N GLY A 227 7.90 -17.53 -2.94
CA GLY A 227 9.26 -17.39 -3.45
C GLY A 227 9.92 -16.07 -3.07
N VAL A 228 9.19 -14.96 -3.23
CA VAL A 228 9.64 -13.61 -2.87
C VAL A 228 9.84 -13.48 -1.37
N ALA A 229 8.97 -14.08 -0.54
CA ALA A 229 9.16 -14.08 0.91
C ALA A 229 10.44 -14.84 1.33
N ILE A 230 10.71 -16.01 0.72
CA ILE A 230 11.94 -16.79 0.95
C ILE A 230 13.16 -15.97 0.54
N SER A 231 13.14 -15.37 -0.66
CA SER A 231 14.19 -14.45 -1.14
C SER A 231 14.41 -13.30 -0.15
N GLY A 232 13.34 -12.69 0.36
CA GLY A 232 13.43 -11.64 1.38
C GLY A 232 14.18 -12.06 2.65
N ARG A 233 13.97 -13.28 3.14
CA ARG A 233 14.70 -13.82 4.31
C ARG A 233 16.20 -13.98 4.02
N LEU A 234 16.55 -14.47 2.83
CA LEU A 234 17.95 -14.62 2.40
C LEU A 234 18.63 -13.25 2.24
N ARG A 235 17.93 -12.26 1.66
CA ARG A 235 18.41 -10.88 1.56
C ARG A 235 18.59 -10.23 2.92
N LEU A 236 17.68 -10.45 3.86
CA LEU A 236 17.77 -9.93 5.22
C LEU A 236 19.01 -10.45 5.96
N LYS A 237 19.31 -11.75 5.86
CA LYS A 237 20.54 -12.35 6.41
C LYS A 237 21.79 -11.59 5.93
N LYS A 238 21.85 -11.19 4.66
CA LYS A 238 22.98 -10.43 4.12
C LYS A 238 23.10 -9.01 4.71
N LEU A 239 22.02 -8.47 5.28
CA LEU A 239 21.96 -7.12 5.85
C LEU A 239 22.23 -7.07 7.35
N ASP A 240 21.89 -8.13 8.08
CA ASP A 240 21.97 -8.18 9.54
C ASP A 240 22.55 -9.51 10.01
N SER A 241 23.77 -9.46 10.53
CA SER A 241 24.46 -10.62 11.11
C SER A 241 23.80 -11.17 12.37
N SER A 242 22.91 -10.41 13.01
CA SER A 242 22.13 -10.86 14.17
C SER A 242 20.87 -11.65 13.77
N TYR A 243 20.41 -11.50 12.52
CA TYR A 243 19.32 -12.31 11.99
C TYR A 243 19.79 -13.75 11.79
N LYS A 244 19.03 -14.70 12.33
CA LYS A 244 19.39 -16.13 12.27
C LYS A 244 19.43 -16.57 10.81
N ASP A 245 20.56 -17.16 10.40
CA ASP A 245 20.72 -17.69 9.04
C ASP A 245 19.58 -18.67 8.69
N PRO A 246 18.72 -18.34 7.71
CA PRO A 246 17.59 -19.17 7.35
C PRO A 246 17.96 -20.28 6.35
N SER A 247 19.18 -20.30 5.80
CA SER A 247 19.55 -21.10 4.63
C SER A 247 19.27 -22.59 4.83
N ALA A 248 19.71 -23.19 5.93
CA ALA A 248 19.47 -24.61 6.20
C ALA A 248 17.97 -24.94 6.31
N ASN A 249 17.20 -24.10 7.00
CA ASN A 249 15.76 -24.30 7.14
C ASN A 249 15.01 -24.12 5.81
N ILE A 250 15.45 -23.18 4.97
CA ILE A 250 14.92 -22.99 3.62
C ILE A 250 15.27 -24.20 2.77
N SER A 251 16.53 -24.66 2.79
CA SER A 251 16.97 -25.86 2.06
C SER A 251 16.12 -27.08 2.39
N ASP A 252 15.85 -27.33 3.67
CA ASP A 252 14.97 -28.42 4.09
C ASP A 252 13.55 -28.24 3.53
N LEU A 253 12.99 -27.04 3.66
CA LEU A 253 11.63 -26.69 3.23
C LEU A 253 11.41 -26.87 1.72
N VAL A 254 12.41 -26.53 0.89
CA VAL A 254 12.33 -26.55 -0.59
C VAL A 254 13.02 -27.77 -1.22
N SER A 255 13.62 -28.66 -0.43
CA SER A 255 14.43 -29.79 -0.92
C SER A 255 13.70 -30.70 -1.90
N PHE A 256 12.38 -30.86 -1.73
CA PHE A 256 11.56 -31.70 -2.61
C PHE A 256 11.52 -31.19 -4.05
N LEU A 257 11.69 -29.88 -4.30
CA LEU A 257 11.71 -29.30 -5.65
C LEU A 257 12.92 -29.73 -6.48
N LYS A 258 13.93 -30.37 -5.86
CA LYS A 258 15.08 -30.94 -6.58
C LYS A 258 14.75 -32.25 -7.30
N THR A 259 13.66 -32.93 -6.94
CA THR A 259 13.26 -34.16 -7.61
C THR A 259 12.42 -33.82 -8.85
N GLU A 260 12.44 -34.70 -9.86
CA GLU A 260 11.56 -34.55 -11.03
C GLU A 260 10.10 -34.50 -10.60
N ASP A 261 9.65 -35.46 -9.78
CA ASP A 261 8.28 -35.51 -9.26
C ASP A 261 7.89 -34.26 -8.47
N GLY A 262 8.81 -33.69 -7.68
CA GLY A 262 8.54 -32.49 -6.89
C GLY A 262 8.46 -31.23 -7.73
N TYR A 263 9.30 -31.12 -8.75
CA TYR A 263 9.25 -30.00 -9.70
C TYR A 263 8.02 -30.09 -10.62
N GLU A 264 7.82 -31.25 -11.27
CA GLU A 264 6.70 -31.48 -12.19
C GLU A 264 5.35 -31.54 -11.47
N GLY A 265 5.34 -31.87 -10.18
CA GLY A 265 4.16 -31.81 -9.32
C GLY A 265 3.71 -30.38 -9.02
N ASN A 266 4.57 -29.37 -9.23
CA ASN A 266 4.19 -27.97 -9.13
C ASN A 266 3.62 -27.48 -10.48
N ASP A 267 2.73 -26.48 -10.43
CA ASP A 267 2.18 -25.89 -11.66
C ASP A 267 3.29 -25.19 -12.48
N GLY A 268 3.23 -25.30 -13.81
CA GLY A 268 4.16 -24.70 -14.76
C GLY A 268 3.77 -23.28 -15.19
N ALA A 269 2.73 -22.70 -14.59
CA ALA A 269 2.30 -21.33 -14.89
C ALA A 269 3.33 -20.28 -14.44
N GLY A 270 3.29 -19.09 -15.07
CA GLY A 270 4.18 -17.96 -14.78
C GLY A 270 4.41 -17.65 -13.30
N PRO A 271 3.37 -17.49 -12.45
CA PRO A 271 3.56 -17.23 -11.03
C PRO A 271 4.28 -18.36 -10.29
N ASN A 272 4.14 -19.60 -10.75
CA ASN A 272 4.74 -20.77 -10.13
C ASN A 272 6.23 -20.89 -10.48
N ILE A 273 6.57 -20.65 -11.74
CA ILE A 273 7.97 -20.52 -12.18
C ILE A 273 8.67 -19.39 -11.43
N ALA A 274 8.04 -18.23 -11.29
CA ALA A 274 8.56 -17.12 -10.48
C ALA A 274 8.66 -17.42 -8.97
N GLY A 275 7.99 -18.48 -8.49
CA GLY A 275 8.14 -19.02 -7.14
C GLY A 275 9.56 -19.45 -6.79
N MET A 276 10.43 -19.64 -7.80
CA MET A 276 11.81 -20.13 -7.64
C MET A 276 12.85 -19.00 -7.66
N CYS A 277 12.43 -17.73 -7.59
CA CYS A 277 13.31 -16.56 -7.64
C CYS A 277 14.31 -16.40 -6.47
N TRP A 278 14.25 -17.29 -5.48
CA TRP A 278 15.19 -17.40 -4.35
C TRP A 278 16.35 -18.37 -4.61
N ALA A 279 16.28 -19.17 -5.67
CA ALA A 279 17.14 -20.35 -5.85
C ALA A 279 18.62 -19.98 -6.03
N ASP A 280 18.94 -18.91 -6.77
CA ASP A 280 20.31 -18.41 -6.89
C ASP A 280 20.85 -17.86 -5.57
N GLU A 281 20.03 -17.14 -4.81
CA GLU A 281 20.40 -16.61 -3.50
C GLU A 281 20.70 -17.74 -2.52
N LEU A 282 19.90 -18.82 -2.53
CA LEU A 282 20.14 -20.00 -1.69
C LEU A 282 21.37 -20.78 -2.16
N GLY A 283 21.58 -20.93 -3.46
CA GLY A 283 22.78 -21.54 -4.04
C GLY A 283 24.06 -20.83 -3.59
N GLN A 284 24.08 -19.49 -3.67
CA GLN A 284 25.21 -18.67 -3.19
C GLN A 284 25.46 -18.86 -1.69
N ASP A 285 24.39 -18.88 -0.88
CA ASP A 285 24.50 -18.93 0.57
C ASP A 285 24.90 -20.32 1.10
N THR A 286 24.55 -21.38 0.37
CA THR A 286 24.82 -22.78 0.77
C THR A 286 26.03 -23.37 0.07
N GLY A 287 26.45 -22.82 -1.08
CA GLY A 287 27.46 -23.40 -1.97
C GLY A 287 26.96 -24.64 -2.73
N ASP A 288 25.65 -24.88 -2.77
CA ASP A 288 25.04 -26.03 -3.46
C ASP A 288 24.48 -25.60 -4.82
N ASP A 289 25.22 -25.95 -5.88
CA ASP A 289 24.88 -25.57 -7.26
C ASP A 289 23.59 -26.20 -7.78
N SER A 290 23.06 -27.25 -7.14
CA SER A 290 21.78 -27.85 -7.57
C SER A 290 20.59 -26.90 -7.41
N TRP A 291 20.70 -25.85 -6.59
CA TRP A 291 19.71 -24.78 -6.56
C TRP A 291 19.76 -23.90 -7.81
N ASN A 292 20.96 -23.66 -8.36
CA ASN A 292 21.12 -22.97 -9.64
C ASN A 292 20.61 -23.83 -10.80
N ASP A 293 20.79 -25.15 -10.74
CA ASP A 293 20.21 -26.08 -11.72
C ASP A 293 18.67 -26.01 -11.72
N LEU A 294 18.05 -25.94 -10.53
CA LEU A 294 16.60 -25.73 -10.39
C LEU A 294 16.15 -24.40 -11.02
N LEU A 295 16.89 -23.31 -10.77
CA LEU A 295 16.62 -22.01 -11.39
C LEU A 295 16.68 -22.10 -12.92
N VAL A 296 17.71 -22.73 -13.48
CA VAL A 296 17.88 -22.89 -14.93
C VAL A 296 16.77 -23.77 -15.52
N LYS A 297 16.37 -24.84 -14.82
CA LYS A 297 15.23 -25.68 -15.19
C LYS A 297 13.94 -24.86 -15.26
N ALA A 298 13.68 -24.01 -14.25
CA ALA A 298 12.55 -23.09 -14.22
C ALA A 298 12.60 -22.08 -15.38
N ALA A 299 13.74 -21.44 -15.62
CA ALA A 299 13.93 -20.49 -16.71
C ALA A 299 13.74 -21.11 -18.10
N ASN A 300 14.15 -22.37 -18.29
CA ASN A 300 13.96 -23.10 -19.54
C ASN A 300 12.52 -23.52 -19.84
N THR A 301 11.58 -23.25 -18.91
CA THR A 301 10.14 -23.43 -19.16
C THR A 301 9.58 -22.35 -20.10
N TYR A 302 10.21 -21.17 -20.16
CA TYR A 302 9.79 -20.12 -21.08
C TYR A 302 10.09 -20.49 -22.54
N GLU A 303 9.06 -20.41 -23.39
CA GLU A 303 9.22 -20.69 -24.82
C GLU A 303 10.16 -19.70 -25.50
N LYS A 304 11.02 -20.20 -26.39
CA LYS A 304 11.82 -19.35 -27.28
C LYS A 304 10.95 -18.89 -28.45
N VAL A 305 10.61 -17.61 -28.48
CA VAL A 305 9.72 -17.02 -29.50
C VAL A 305 10.39 -15.85 -30.23
N PRO A 306 10.03 -15.56 -31.49
CA PRO A 306 10.46 -14.34 -32.16
C PRO A 306 9.98 -13.07 -31.44
N ARG A 307 10.78 -11.99 -31.53
CA ARG A 307 10.42 -10.67 -31.00
C ARG A 307 9.01 -10.25 -31.43
N GLY A 308 8.24 -9.72 -30.49
CA GLY A 308 6.85 -9.29 -30.68
C GLY A 308 5.80 -10.35 -30.33
N ARG A 309 6.20 -11.60 -30.03
CA ARG A 309 5.32 -12.64 -29.47
C ARG A 309 5.56 -12.80 -27.97
N SER A 310 4.49 -13.06 -27.24
CA SER A 310 4.58 -13.45 -25.82
C SER A 310 4.96 -14.93 -25.74
N PRO A 311 5.99 -15.32 -24.98
CA PRO A 311 6.34 -16.72 -24.78
C PRO A 311 5.42 -17.35 -23.74
N ASN A 312 4.98 -18.61 -23.93
CA ASN A 312 4.38 -19.39 -22.85
C ASN A 312 5.41 -19.54 -21.71
N PRO A 313 5.03 -19.47 -20.41
CA PRO A 313 3.68 -19.31 -19.84
C PRO A 313 3.18 -17.87 -19.68
N CYS A 314 3.83 -16.87 -20.27
CA CYS A 314 3.32 -15.49 -20.22
C CYS A 314 2.02 -15.36 -21.01
N HIS A 315 1.11 -14.56 -20.48
CA HIS A 315 -0.18 -14.26 -21.08
C HIS A 315 -0.01 -13.63 -22.49
N PRO A 316 -0.78 -14.08 -23.51
CA PRO A 316 -0.61 -13.62 -24.90
C PRO A 316 -0.80 -12.10 -25.09
N ASP A 317 -1.56 -11.47 -24.19
CA ASP A 317 -1.78 -10.02 -24.17
C ASP A 317 -0.76 -9.24 -23.31
N PHE A 318 0.37 -9.86 -22.93
CA PHE A 318 1.46 -9.22 -22.18
C PHE A 318 0.98 -8.67 -20.83
N GLY A 319 0.71 -9.56 -19.89
CA GLY A 319 0.32 -9.22 -18.53
C GLY A 319 1.43 -8.49 -17.77
N CYS A 320 1.06 -7.55 -16.91
CA CYS A 320 2.03 -6.84 -16.07
C CYS A 320 2.76 -7.79 -15.11
N GLU A 321 2.07 -8.80 -14.57
CA GLU A 321 2.67 -9.81 -13.70
C GLU A 321 3.77 -10.59 -14.42
N ASP A 322 3.51 -10.96 -15.68
CA ASP A 322 4.45 -11.70 -16.51
C ASP A 322 5.71 -10.89 -16.82
N MET A 323 5.63 -9.55 -16.88
CA MET A 323 6.81 -8.70 -17.00
C MET A 323 7.78 -8.97 -15.85
N PHE A 324 7.28 -9.07 -14.62
CA PHE A 324 8.10 -9.38 -13.46
C PHE A 324 8.59 -10.83 -13.50
N TYR A 325 7.70 -11.79 -13.76
CA TYR A 325 8.05 -13.21 -13.75
C TYR A 325 9.14 -13.56 -14.76
N ILE A 326 9.03 -13.09 -16.01
CA ILE A 326 10.03 -13.38 -17.03
C ILE A 326 11.36 -12.66 -16.74
N ALA A 327 11.32 -11.38 -16.36
CA ALA A 327 12.53 -10.61 -16.10
C ALA A 327 13.29 -11.13 -14.87
N THR A 328 12.56 -11.49 -13.80
CA THR A 328 13.18 -11.96 -12.55
C THR A 328 13.86 -13.32 -12.73
N MET A 329 13.23 -14.24 -13.47
CA MET A 329 13.73 -15.60 -13.66
C MET A 329 14.83 -15.66 -14.71
N LEU A 330 14.61 -15.07 -15.89
CA LEU A 330 15.59 -15.12 -16.98
C LEU A 330 16.83 -14.27 -16.67
N GLY A 331 16.67 -13.14 -15.97
CA GLY A 331 17.82 -12.34 -15.51
C GLY A 331 18.76 -13.11 -14.58
N ARG A 332 18.20 -13.86 -13.61
CA ARG A 332 19.00 -14.71 -12.71
C ARG A 332 19.64 -15.89 -13.44
N ALA A 333 18.91 -16.53 -14.35
CA ALA A 333 19.46 -17.61 -15.16
C ALA A 333 20.64 -17.13 -16.02
N PHE A 334 20.55 -15.94 -16.62
CA PHE A 334 21.68 -15.30 -17.29
C PHE A 334 22.86 -15.08 -16.35
N ASN A 335 22.62 -14.53 -15.16
CA ASN A 335 23.69 -14.23 -14.20
C ASN A 335 24.50 -15.49 -13.82
N PHE A 336 23.85 -16.65 -13.75
CA PHE A 336 24.52 -17.93 -13.49
C PHE A 336 25.19 -18.54 -14.73
N THR A 337 24.51 -18.51 -15.88
CA THR A 337 24.93 -19.27 -17.08
C THR A 337 25.79 -18.48 -18.07
N GLY A 338 25.63 -17.15 -18.10
CA GLY A 338 26.15 -16.28 -19.15
C GLY A 338 25.40 -16.38 -20.49
N ASP A 339 24.31 -17.15 -20.59
CA ASP A 339 23.56 -17.31 -21.85
C ASP A 339 22.70 -16.08 -22.16
N THR A 340 23.14 -15.31 -23.16
CA THR A 340 22.49 -14.07 -23.58
C THR A 340 21.07 -14.27 -24.11
N GLU A 341 20.67 -15.48 -24.52
CA GLU A 341 19.30 -15.72 -24.98
C GLU A 341 18.26 -15.43 -23.89
N TYR A 342 18.61 -15.63 -22.62
CA TYR A 342 17.75 -15.27 -21.49
C TYR A 342 17.52 -13.75 -21.41
N ILE A 343 18.59 -12.95 -21.58
CA ILE A 343 18.52 -11.49 -21.64
C ILE A 343 17.63 -11.06 -22.80
N GLU A 344 17.93 -11.54 -24.01
CA GLU A 344 17.19 -11.17 -25.21
C GLU A 344 15.71 -11.48 -25.08
N SER A 345 15.36 -12.61 -24.46
CA SER A 345 13.97 -13.04 -24.29
C SER A 345 13.17 -12.07 -23.42
N TYR A 346 13.63 -11.73 -22.20
CA TYR A 346 12.89 -10.80 -21.35
C TYR A 346 12.97 -9.35 -21.85
N VAL A 347 14.10 -8.92 -22.43
CA VAL A 347 14.22 -7.56 -23.00
C VAL A 347 13.21 -7.38 -24.13
N ASN A 348 13.14 -8.36 -25.05
CA ASN A 348 12.15 -8.33 -26.12
C ASN A 348 10.72 -8.36 -25.57
N PHE A 349 10.45 -9.12 -24.51
CA PHE A 349 9.14 -9.10 -23.86
C PHE A 349 8.78 -7.70 -23.32
N LEU A 350 9.67 -7.08 -22.53
CA LEU A 350 9.44 -5.77 -21.91
C LEU A 350 9.27 -4.64 -22.93
N LEU A 351 10.03 -4.67 -24.03
CA LEU A 351 9.94 -3.66 -25.09
C LEU A 351 8.69 -3.79 -25.95
N GLU A 352 8.14 -5.01 -26.07
CA GLU A 352 7.02 -5.30 -26.95
C GLU A 352 5.68 -5.36 -26.21
N THR A 353 5.61 -5.14 -24.90
CA THR A 353 4.35 -5.20 -24.14
C THR A 353 3.26 -4.32 -24.73
N LYS A 354 3.60 -3.09 -25.15
CA LYS A 354 2.68 -2.04 -25.62
C LYS A 354 1.58 -1.71 -24.59
N THR A 355 1.85 -1.96 -23.31
CA THR A 355 0.93 -1.69 -22.21
C THR A 355 1.24 -0.37 -21.50
N GLN A 356 2.45 0.18 -21.62
CA GLN A 356 2.76 1.53 -21.14
C GLN A 356 2.06 2.59 -22.00
N GLN A 357 1.24 3.41 -21.38
CA GLN A 357 0.44 4.44 -22.04
C GLN A 357 1.19 5.77 -22.14
N PRO A 358 0.69 6.76 -22.92
CA PRO A 358 1.33 8.07 -23.04
C PRO A 358 1.53 8.78 -21.69
N ASN A 359 0.62 8.60 -20.73
CA ASN A 359 0.73 9.14 -19.36
C ASN A 359 1.82 8.47 -18.50
N GLY A 360 2.47 7.40 -18.99
CA GLY A 360 3.55 6.67 -18.31
C GLY A 360 3.10 5.48 -17.46
N LEU A 361 1.81 5.36 -17.15
CA LEU A 361 1.24 4.21 -16.44
C LEU A 361 1.04 3.02 -17.38
N PHE A 362 0.95 1.82 -16.81
CA PHE A 362 0.71 0.57 -17.52
C PHE A 362 -0.75 0.13 -17.38
N TRP A 363 -1.36 -0.23 -18.50
CA TRP A 363 -2.55 -1.09 -18.50
C TRP A 363 -2.19 -2.48 -17.99
N HIS A 364 -3.12 -3.13 -17.29
CA HIS A 364 -2.90 -4.45 -16.71
C HIS A 364 -2.44 -5.49 -17.76
N CYS A 365 -3.06 -5.49 -18.94
CA CYS A 365 -2.56 -6.15 -20.16
C CYS A 365 -3.14 -5.42 -21.38
N ARG A 366 -2.77 -5.82 -22.61
CA ARG A 366 -3.22 -5.14 -23.84
C ARG A 366 -4.74 -5.05 -23.99
N SER A 367 -5.47 -6.08 -23.54
CA SER A 367 -6.92 -6.18 -23.65
C SER A 367 -7.67 -5.69 -22.39
N THR A 368 -6.94 -5.32 -21.33
CA THR A 368 -7.49 -4.94 -20.03
C THR A 368 -6.99 -3.54 -19.64
N PRO A 369 -7.65 -2.47 -20.15
CA PRO A 369 -7.11 -1.10 -20.14
C PRO A 369 -7.34 -0.36 -18.81
N TYR A 370 -6.93 -0.97 -17.69
CA TYR A 370 -7.08 -0.39 -16.35
C TYR A 370 -5.70 -0.21 -15.69
N PHE A 371 -5.50 0.95 -15.06
CA PHE A 371 -4.28 1.28 -14.32
C PHE A 371 -4.33 0.70 -12.91
N TRP A 372 -4.37 -0.64 -12.84
CA TRP A 372 -4.38 -1.37 -11.59
C TRP A 372 -3.08 -1.14 -10.82
N GLY A 373 -3.19 -0.74 -9.54
CA GLY A 373 -2.07 -0.38 -8.69
C GLY A 373 -1.02 -1.48 -8.60
N ARG A 374 -1.42 -2.71 -8.24
CA ARG A 374 -0.48 -3.83 -8.18
C ARG A 374 0.01 -4.27 -9.56
N GLY A 375 -0.79 -4.12 -10.62
CA GLY A 375 -0.32 -4.34 -12.00
C GLY A 375 0.84 -3.40 -12.35
N ASN A 376 0.72 -2.11 -12.04
CA ASN A 376 1.83 -1.16 -12.18
C ASN A 376 2.97 -1.51 -11.21
N GLY A 377 2.68 -1.99 -10.01
CA GLY A 377 3.68 -2.56 -9.11
C GLY A 377 4.52 -3.67 -9.75
N PHE A 378 3.89 -4.62 -10.46
CA PHE A 378 4.63 -5.68 -11.18
C PHE A 378 5.47 -5.13 -12.31
N ALA A 379 4.96 -4.19 -13.09
CA ALA A 379 5.78 -3.50 -14.10
C ALA A 379 6.99 -2.82 -13.44
N ALA A 380 6.82 -2.18 -12.28
CA ALA A 380 7.92 -1.56 -11.53
C ALA A 380 8.97 -2.58 -11.08
N LEU A 381 8.55 -3.73 -10.52
CA LEU A 381 9.46 -4.83 -10.17
C LEU A 381 10.19 -5.37 -11.40
N ALA A 382 9.51 -5.50 -12.53
CA ALA A 382 10.08 -6.03 -13.77
C ALA A 382 11.28 -5.21 -14.25
N PHE A 383 11.15 -3.87 -14.27
CA PHE A 383 12.28 -3.01 -14.62
C PHE A 383 13.39 -3.06 -13.56
N ALA A 384 13.04 -3.06 -12.28
CA ALA A 384 14.02 -3.08 -11.19
C ALA A 384 14.83 -4.39 -11.13
N GLU A 385 14.19 -5.54 -11.37
CA GLU A 385 14.86 -6.84 -11.42
C GLU A 385 15.51 -7.11 -12.78
N GLY A 386 14.90 -6.70 -13.89
CA GLY A 386 15.49 -6.87 -15.22
C GLY A 386 16.78 -6.07 -15.39
N LEU A 387 16.77 -4.79 -15.01
CA LEU A 387 17.95 -3.91 -15.11
C LEU A 387 19.10 -4.35 -14.19
N GLU A 388 18.84 -5.13 -13.13
CA GLU A 388 19.88 -5.65 -12.24
C GLU A 388 20.84 -6.59 -12.98
N TYR A 389 20.32 -7.40 -13.89
CA TYR A 389 21.07 -8.42 -14.62
C TYR A 389 21.42 -8.02 -16.06
N LEU A 390 20.86 -6.92 -16.55
CA LEU A 390 21.12 -6.43 -17.90
C LEU A 390 22.56 -5.91 -18.02
N PRO A 391 23.38 -6.40 -18.98
CA PRO A 391 24.74 -5.91 -19.18
C PRO A 391 24.80 -4.39 -19.41
N GLU A 392 25.80 -3.72 -18.85
CA GLU A 392 25.93 -2.24 -18.93
C GLU A 392 25.98 -1.69 -20.36
N HIS A 393 26.53 -2.47 -21.30
CA HIS A 393 26.65 -2.09 -22.72
C HIS A 393 25.54 -2.68 -23.61
N HIS A 394 24.48 -3.24 -23.02
CA HIS A 394 23.37 -3.79 -23.80
C HIS A 394 22.67 -2.65 -24.58
N PRO A 395 22.42 -2.81 -25.89
CA PRO A 395 21.95 -1.71 -26.75
C PRO A 395 20.58 -1.14 -26.36
N GLU A 396 19.72 -1.94 -25.74
CA GLU A 396 18.37 -1.52 -25.31
C GLU A 396 18.32 -1.02 -23.85
N ARG A 397 19.47 -0.95 -23.14
CA ARG A 397 19.50 -0.61 -21.71
C ARG A 397 18.96 0.79 -21.44
N ASP A 398 19.41 1.78 -22.18
CA ASP A 398 18.98 3.18 -22.00
C ASP A 398 17.48 3.35 -22.23
N LYS A 399 16.93 2.61 -23.20
CA LYS A 399 15.50 2.59 -23.49
C LYS A 399 14.68 2.01 -22.33
N LEU A 400 15.15 0.91 -21.73
CA LEU A 400 14.49 0.33 -20.55
C LEU A 400 14.56 1.26 -19.34
N ILE A 401 15.68 1.97 -19.15
CA ILE A 401 15.82 3.01 -18.11
C ILE A 401 14.82 4.15 -18.37
N GLU A 402 14.72 4.65 -19.60
CA GLU A 402 13.76 5.71 -19.98
C GLU A 402 12.31 5.29 -19.71
N MET A 403 11.94 4.06 -20.08
CA MET A 403 10.61 3.50 -19.80
C MET A 403 10.34 3.41 -18.30
N HIS A 404 11.33 2.98 -17.52
CA HIS A 404 11.25 2.89 -16.07
C HIS A 404 11.12 4.27 -15.42
N GLU A 405 11.94 5.24 -15.81
CA GLU A 405 11.89 6.61 -15.31
C GLU A 405 10.55 7.29 -15.65
N LYS A 406 10.06 7.13 -16.88
CA LYS A 406 8.75 7.62 -17.29
C LYS A 406 7.64 7.03 -16.40
N HIS A 407 7.71 5.73 -16.13
CA HIS A 407 6.75 5.05 -15.27
C HIS A 407 6.81 5.58 -13.83
N MET A 408 8.00 5.68 -13.24
CA MET A 408 8.15 6.12 -11.86
C MET A 408 7.76 7.60 -11.66
N ASN A 409 7.97 8.45 -12.66
CA ASN A 409 7.44 9.81 -12.66
C ASN A 409 5.92 9.86 -12.70
N ALA A 410 5.28 8.99 -13.49
CA ALA A 410 3.83 8.85 -13.55
C ALA A 410 3.26 8.28 -12.23
N MET A 411 3.94 7.31 -11.61
CA MET A 411 3.56 6.82 -10.28
C MET A 411 3.62 7.96 -9.27
N ARG A 412 4.71 8.73 -9.20
CA ARG A 412 4.83 9.88 -8.29
C ARG A 412 3.66 10.87 -8.42
N SER A 413 3.16 11.15 -9.62
CA SER A 413 2.04 12.09 -9.79
C SER A 413 0.69 11.58 -9.27
N HIS A 414 0.59 10.28 -8.99
CA HIS A 414 -0.61 9.63 -8.43
C HIS A 414 -0.39 9.19 -6.97
N GLN A 415 0.76 9.50 -6.36
CA GLN A 415 1.01 9.20 -4.96
C GLN A 415 0.16 10.12 -4.07
N LEU A 416 -0.55 9.54 -3.12
CA LEU A 416 -1.34 10.31 -2.16
C LEU A 416 -0.43 11.03 -1.16
N PRO A 417 -0.91 12.11 -0.50
CA PRO A 417 -0.15 12.87 0.50
C PRO A 417 0.41 12.03 1.67
N ASN A 418 -0.20 10.87 1.96
CA ASN A 418 0.29 9.95 2.99
C ASN A 418 1.26 8.87 2.46
N GLY A 419 1.69 9.00 1.21
CA GLY A 419 2.68 8.17 0.54
C GLY A 419 2.17 6.93 -0.18
N MET A 420 0.88 6.61 -0.05
CA MET A 420 0.31 5.39 -0.64
C MET A 420 -0.11 5.58 -2.10
N TRP A 421 -0.16 4.46 -2.82
CA TRP A 421 -0.88 4.35 -4.10
C TRP A 421 -2.19 3.58 -3.91
N THR A 422 -3.16 3.86 -4.79
CA THR A 422 -4.50 3.30 -4.74
C THR A 422 -4.65 2.05 -5.60
N GLN A 423 -5.68 1.26 -5.33
CA GLN A 423 -6.05 0.07 -6.10
C GLN A 423 -6.23 0.38 -7.60
N LEU A 424 -6.84 1.51 -7.95
CA LEU A 424 -6.82 2.06 -9.31
C LEU A 424 -6.18 3.45 -9.27
N LEU A 425 -5.09 3.63 -10.01
CA LEU A 425 -4.23 4.83 -9.92
C LEU A 425 -4.92 6.08 -10.46
N ASP A 426 -5.71 5.93 -11.52
CA ASP A 426 -6.51 7.00 -12.13
C ASP A 426 -7.87 7.20 -11.45
N PHE A 427 -8.14 6.46 -10.37
CA PHE A 427 -9.35 6.58 -9.58
C PHE A 427 -9.02 6.64 -8.08
N PRO A 428 -8.49 7.78 -7.59
CA PRO A 428 -7.84 7.91 -6.29
C PRO A 428 -8.78 7.77 -5.08
N GLY A 429 -10.10 7.70 -5.29
CA GLY A 429 -11.04 7.32 -4.23
C GLY A 429 -10.94 5.85 -3.82
N THR A 430 -10.35 4.99 -4.66
CA THR A 430 -10.17 3.58 -4.33
C THR A 430 -9.22 3.38 -3.16
N TYR A 431 -9.35 2.24 -2.48
CA TYR A 431 -8.54 1.99 -1.30
C TYR A 431 -7.05 2.01 -1.60
N GLN A 432 -6.29 2.43 -0.59
CA GLN A 432 -4.84 2.58 -0.64
C GLN A 432 -4.19 1.21 -0.46
N GLU A 433 -3.52 0.70 -1.48
CA GLU A 433 -3.14 -0.70 -1.56
C GLU A 433 -1.68 -0.91 -1.15
N LEU A 434 -1.47 -1.75 -0.14
CA LEU A 434 -0.15 -1.94 0.48
C LEU A 434 0.84 -2.61 -0.47
N SER A 435 0.45 -3.67 -1.18
CA SER A 435 1.39 -4.41 -2.01
C SER A 435 1.90 -3.58 -3.19
N ALA A 436 1.02 -2.85 -3.89
CA ALA A 436 1.36 -1.89 -4.93
C ALA A 436 2.34 -0.82 -4.43
N THR A 437 2.11 -0.31 -3.22
CA THR A 437 2.98 0.70 -2.61
C THR A 437 4.36 0.13 -2.27
N CYS A 438 4.42 -1.07 -1.69
CA CYS A 438 5.69 -1.76 -1.44
C CYS A 438 6.47 -2.04 -2.73
N MET A 439 5.81 -2.54 -3.78
CA MET A 439 6.45 -2.87 -5.05
C MET A 439 7.01 -1.62 -5.74
N THR A 440 6.25 -0.53 -5.74
CA THR A 440 6.67 0.76 -6.30
C THR A 440 7.81 1.36 -5.50
N GLY A 441 7.70 1.35 -4.16
CA GLY A 441 8.74 1.81 -3.25
C GLY A 441 10.05 1.04 -3.42
N TYR A 442 9.98 -0.30 -3.55
CA TYR A 442 11.14 -1.14 -3.85
C TYR A 442 11.83 -0.73 -5.15
N ALA A 443 11.06 -0.60 -6.24
CA ALA A 443 11.60 -0.26 -7.54
C ALA A 443 12.24 1.13 -7.57
N LEU A 444 11.60 2.12 -6.93
CA LEU A 444 12.16 3.46 -6.76
C LEU A 444 13.48 3.42 -5.95
N ALA A 445 13.48 2.72 -4.81
CA ALA A 445 14.65 2.63 -3.94
C ALA A 445 15.84 1.98 -4.65
N LYS A 446 15.60 0.85 -5.32
CA LYS A 446 16.60 0.15 -6.13
C LYS A 446 17.09 0.99 -7.29
N GLY A 447 16.18 1.60 -8.05
CA GLY A 447 16.53 2.45 -9.19
C GLY A 447 17.39 3.65 -8.79
N ILE A 448 17.11 4.30 -7.66
CA ILE A 448 17.94 5.39 -7.13
C ILE A 448 19.31 4.85 -6.68
N ARG A 449 19.34 3.76 -5.90
CA ARG A 449 20.59 3.15 -5.40
C ARG A 449 21.52 2.72 -6.54
N LYS A 450 20.96 2.15 -7.61
CA LYS A 450 21.68 1.65 -8.78
C LYS A 450 21.97 2.76 -9.81
N GLY A 451 21.44 3.97 -9.61
CA GLY A 451 21.67 5.14 -10.48
C GLY A 451 20.86 5.13 -11.77
N TRP A 452 19.81 4.31 -11.87
CA TRP A 452 18.88 4.29 -13.00
C TRP A 452 17.83 5.40 -12.91
N LEU A 453 17.51 5.84 -11.69
CA LEU A 453 16.52 6.86 -11.41
C LEU A 453 17.14 8.09 -10.74
N PRO A 454 16.63 9.30 -11.01
CA PRO A 454 17.16 10.51 -10.42
C PRO A 454 16.79 10.63 -8.93
N LYS A 455 17.68 11.25 -8.15
CA LYS A 455 17.46 11.53 -6.72
C LYS A 455 16.25 12.43 -6.44
N THR A 456 15.70 13.12 -7.45
CA THR A 456 14.45 13.90 -7.33
C THR A 456 13.23 13.04 -6.98
N LEU A 457 13.34 11.71 -7.07
CA LEU A 457 12.30 10.77 -6.64
C LEU A 457 12.45 10.30 -5.19
N LEU A 458 13.51 10.71 -4.48
CA LEU A 458 13.80 10.23 -3.12
C LEU A 458 12.67 10.53 -2.12
N GLU A 459 12.05 11.71 -2.22
CA GLU A 459 10.90 12.06 -1.37
C GLU A 459 9.74 11.08 -1.55
N SER A 460 9.48 10.65 -2.79
CA SER A 460 8.43 9.68 -3.07
C SER A 460 8.70 8.33 -2.40
N VAL A 461 9.98 7.92 -2.32
CA VAL A 461 10.41 6.70 -1.61
C VAL A 461 10.20 6.82 -0.11
N HIS A 462 10.58 7.96 0.48
CA HIS A 462 10.41 8.19 1.91
C HIS A 462 8.94 8.22 2.32
N LEU A 463 8.09 8.88 1.52
CA LEU A 463 6.64 8.86 1.72
C LEU A 463 6.08 7.44 1.61
N ALA A 464 6.48 6.68 0.58
CA ALA A 464 6.06 5.28 0.43
C ALA A 464 6.49 4.42 1.63
N TRP A 465 7.72 4.59 2.10
CA TRP A 465 8.23 3.90 3.28
C TRP A 465 7.41 4.23 4.54
N GLU A 466 7.14 5.51 4.78
CA GLU A 466 6.34 5.94 5.93
C GLU A 466 4.91 5.37 5.87
N GLY A 467 4.27 5.43 4.69
CA GLY A 467 2.94 4.88 4.45
C GLY A 467 2.86 3.37 4.66
N CYS A 468 3.82 2.62 4.13
CA CYS A 468 3.91 1.16 4.29
C CYS A 468 4.21 0.77 5.74
N SER A 469 5.17 1.43 6.39
CA SER A 469 5.55 1.08 7.77
C SER A 469 4.35 1.24 8.72
N LYS A 470 3.55 2.31 8.59
CA LYS A 470 2.33 2.50 9.40
C LYS A 470 1.33 1.33 9.26
N ARG A 471 1.31 0.66 8.11
CA ARG A 471 0.42 -0.47 7.78
C ARG A 471 0.97 -1.85 8.13
N ILE A 472 2.17 -1.93 8.71
CA ILE A 472 2.79 -3.17 9.19
C ILE A 472 2.79 -3.14 10.71
N SER A 473 2.02 -4.02 11.35
CA SER A 473 2.00 -4.12 12.81
C SER A 473 3.28 -4.75 13.36
N ASN A 474 3.50 -4.68 14.68
CA ASN A 474 4.63 -5.36 15.33
C ASN A 474 4.50 -6.89 15.34
N LYS A 475 3.32 -7.42 14.96
CA LYS A 475 3.10 -8.85 14.74
C LYS A 475 3.14 -9.22 13.25
N ALA A 476 3.61 -8.29 12.41
CA ALA A 476 3.62 -8.40 10.96
C ALA A 476 2.23 -8.53 10.30
N ASP A 477 1.15 -8.22 11.03
CA ASP A 477 -0.18 -8.06 10.44
C ASP A 477 -0.19 -6.84 9.51
N LEU A 478 -0.86 -6.99 8.38
CA LEU A 478 -0.89 -6.02 7.30
C LEU A 478 -2.26 -5.37 7.17
N VAL A 479 -2.29 -4.20 6.54
CA VAL A 479 -3.50 -3.42 6.31
C VAL A 479 -3.62 -3.08 4.83
N ASP A 480 -4.80 -3.31 4.27
CA ASP A 480 -5.18 -2.95 2.89
C ASP A 480 -4.37 -3.69 1.80
N VAL A 481 -4.26 -5.02 1.90
CA VAL A 481 -3.62 -5.84 0.86
C VAL A 481 -4.67 -6.38 -0.11
N CYS A 482 -4.64 -5.98 -1.38
CA CYS A 482 -5.61 -6.47 -2.35
C CYS A 482 -5.47 -7.99 -2.55
N THR A 483 -6.57 -8.74 -2.43
CA THR A 483 -6.59 -10.19 -2.61
C THR A 483 -6.14 -10.62 -4.02
N GLY A 484 -5.84 -11.91 -4.24
CA GLY A 484 -5.32 -12.41 -5.52
C GLY A 484 -6.23 -12.03 -6.69
N THR A 485 -5.74 -11.25 -7.65
CA THR A 485 -6.56 -10.61 -8.71
C THR A 485 -5.85 -10.78 -10.03
N GLY A 486 -6.50 -11.41 -11.00
CA GLY A 486 -6.02 -11.48 -12.39
C GLY A 486 -6.68 -10.43 -13.28
N PHE A 487 -6.57 -10.60 -14.60
CA PHE A 487 -7.17 -9.69 -15.58
C PHE A 487 -8.71 -9.67 -15.46
N GLN A 488 -9.27 -8.51 -15.11
CA GLN A 488 -10.73 -8.34 -15.02
C GLN A 488 -11.32 -7.69 -16.26
N ALA A 489 -12.54 -8.08 -16.61
CA ALA A 489 -13.27 -7.51 -17.75
C ALA A 489 -13.75 -6.07 -17.48
N LYS A 490 -14.19 -5.78 -16.25
CA LYS A 490 -14.79 -4.48 -15.89
C LYS A 490 -13.98 -3.76 -14.82
N LYS A 491 -14.01 -2.42 -14.87
CA LYS A 491 -13.46 -1.55 -13.81
C LYS A 491 -14.00 -1.92 -12.43
N SER A 492 -15.31 -2.17 -12.34
CA SER A 492 -16.04 -2.56 -11.12
C SER A 492 -15.38 -3.75 -10.41
N ASP A 493 -14.88 -4.71 -11.18
CA ASP A 493 -14.31 -5.94 -10.65
C ASP A 493 -12.98 -5.67 -9.92
N TYR A 494 -12.26 -4.59 -10.26
CA TYR A 494 -11.11 -4.10 -9.47
C TYR A 494 -11.54 -3.33 -8.23
N LEU A 495 -12.60 -2.53 -8.32
CA LEU A 495 -13.14 -1.74 -7.20
C LEU A 495 -13.58 -2.64 -6.05
N TYR A 496 -14.19 -3.77 -6.37
CA TYR A 496 -14.80 -4.66 -5.40
C TYR A 496 -13.86 -5.76 -4.88
N ARG A 497 -12.59 -5.76 -5.29
CA ARG A 497 -11.60 -6.69 -4.73
C ARG A 497 -11.43 -6.43 -3.25
N ALA A 498 -11.52 -7.49 -2.45
CA ALA A 498 -11.24 -7.43 -1.02
C ALA A 498 -9.83 -6.90 -0.76
N ALA A 499 -9.70 -6.03 0.22
CA ALA A 499 -8.43 -5.60 0.77
C ALA A 499 -8.27 -6.28 2.13
N GLU A 500 -7.39 -7.26 2.20
CA GLU A 500 -7.17 -8.10 3.37
C GLU A 500 -6.51 -7.33 4.51
N TYR A 501 -6.78 -7.80 5.73
CA TYR A 501 -6.15 -7.33 6.97
C TYR A 501 -5.69 -8.52 7.79
N GLY A 502 -4.50 -8.41 8.39
CA GLY A 502 -3.87 -9.48 9.16
C GLY A 502 -2.73 -10.12 8.38
N TYR A 503 -2.51 -11.41 8.60
CA TYR A 503 -1.52 -12.18 7.86
C TYR A 503 -1.90 -12.28 6.38
N ASP A 504 -1.00 -11.83 5.49
CA ASP A 504 -1.16 -11.98 4.05
C ASP A 504 0.21 -12.17 3.39
N ASP A 505 0.47 -13.35 2.81
CA ASP A 505 1.77 -13.65 2.23
C ASP A 505 2.13 -12.69 1.07
N ARG A 506 1.15 -12.18 0.32
CA ARG A 506 1.37 -11.28 -0.83
C ARG A 506 1.88 -9.94 -0.35
N GLY A 507 1.20 -9.37 0.63
CA GLY A 507 1.64 -8.14 1.26
C GLY A 507 3.00 -8.34 1.96
N GLY A 508 3.17 -9.45 2.69
CA GLY A 508 4.36 -9.73 3.49
C GLY A 508 5.62 -9.90 2.63
N SER A 509 5.49 -10.63 1.52
CA SER A 509 6.56 -10.84 0.53
C SER A 509 7.02 -9.52 -0.12
N MET A 510 6.09 -8.68 -0.58
CA MET A 510 6.45 -7.38 -1.15
C MET A 510 7.01 -6.42 -0.09
N ALA A 511 6.48 -6.46 1.13
CA ALA A 511 6.95 -5.61 2.23
C ALA A 511 8.39 -5.95 2.66
N ILE A 512 8.77 -7.24 2.74
CA ILE A 512 10.14 -7.62 3.14
C ILE A 512 11.16 -7.24 2.06
N TRP A 513 10.82 -7.39 0.78
CA TRP A 513 11.65 -6.88 -0.31
C TRP A 513 11.82 -5.37 -0.23
N PHE A 514 10.74 -4.61 -0.03
CA PHE A 514 10.86 -3.16 0.11
C PHE A 514 11.70 -2.77 1.33
N ALA A 515 11.49 -3.40 2.49
CA ALA A 515 12.23 -3.09 3.72
C ALA A 515 13.74 -3.36 3.57
N THR A 516 14.12 -4.50 2.98
CA THR A 516 15.52 -4.85 2.73
C THR A 516 16.18 -3.90 1.72
N GLU A 517 15.48 -3.51 0.66
CA GLU A 517 15.98 -2.57 -0.33
C GLU A 517 16.07 -1.12 0.20
N MET A 518 15.12 -0.71 1.04
CA MET A 518 15.15 0.58 1.70
C MET A 518 16.34 0.70 2.67
N GLU A 519 16.68 -0.38 3.37
CA GLU A 519 17.90 -0.45 4.18
C GLU A 519 19.17 -0.30 3.32
N LEU A 520 19.23 -0.99 2.18
CA LEU A 520 20.34 -0.86 1.22
C LEU A 520 20.47 0.57 0.68
N LEU A 521 19.35 1.22 0.35
CA LEU A 521 19.34 2.61 -0.09
C LEU A 521 19.88 3.52 1.01
N ASN A 522 19.43 3.37 2.25
CA ASN A 522 19.92 4.17 3.38
C ASN A 522 21.45 4.02 3.57
N ARG A 523 21.96 2.79 3.52
CA ARG A 523 23.43 2.54 3.58
C ARG A 523 24.17 3.17 2.41
N HIS A 524 23.59 3.14 1.21
CA HIS A 524 24.17 3.77 0.02
C HIS A 524 24.23 5.30 0.13
N LEU A 525 23.18 5.92 0.67
CA LEU A 525 23.12 7.37 0.87
C LEU A 525 24.06 7.85 1.97
N ASN A 526 24.37 7.01 2.96
CA ASN A 526 25.29 7.34 4.05
C ASN A 526 26.78 7.14 3.69
N THR A 527 27.08 6.43 2.59
CA THR A 527 28.47 6.16 2.15
C THR A 527 28.95 7.13 1.07
N LYS A 528 28.08 7.99 0.54
CA LYS A 528 28.36 9.03 -0.45
C LYS A 528 28.14 10.42 0.14
#